data_AF-A0A9W7A9X2-F1
#
_entry.id   AF-A0A9W7A9X2-F1
#
_cell.length_a   1.000
_cell.length_b   1.000
_cell.length_c   1.000
_cell.angle_alpha   90.00
_cell.angle_beta   90.00
_cell.angle_gamma   90.00
#
_symmetry.space_group_name_H-M   'P 1'
#
loop_
_entity.id
_entity.type
_entity.pdbx_description
1 polymer ?
#
loop_
_entity_poly.entity_id
_entity_poly.type
_entity_poly.pdbx_seq_one_letter_code
_entity_poly.pdbx_strand_id
1 'polypeptide(L)'
;MGDELDERLDFVFKQITSTFKNVNPDKFQAFAEHEDTLNTIYEFLDGSLLTLFVSESRGNLSITSSPPSSLKSLHLFLTKPEPKPVSDEGYREEILQGDLTADAMEHMARVAIEVYLPLLTNEVNQDQWSE
;
A
#
# COMPACT_ATOMS: atom_id res chain seq x y z
N MET A 1 23.44 20.63 1.98
CA MET A 1 22.43 20.49 3.05
C MET A 1 21.90 19.09 2.84
N GLY A 2 22.26 18.17 3.74
CA GLY A 2 22.37 16.75 3.43
C GLY A 2 21.05 16.16 2.95
N ASP A 3 21.10 15.40 1.87
CA ASP A 3 20.09 14.40 1.54
C ASP A 3 20.11 13.37 2.68
N GLU A 4 19.37 13.64 3.75
CA GLU A 4 18.94 12.57 4.65
C GLU A 4 18.08 11.65 3.81
N LEU A 5 18.53 10.41 3.65
CA LEU A 5 17.77 9.36 2.99
C LEU A 5 16.44 9.22 3.72
N ASP A 6 15.34 9.58 3.06
CA ASP A 6 13.99 9.46 3.61
C ASP A 6 13.66 7.98 3.81
N GLU A 7 13.66 7.52 5.07
CA GLU A 7 13.36 6.12 5.42
C GLU A 7 11.94 5.71 5.02
N ARG A 8 11.01 6.68 4.93
CA ARG A 8 9.62 6.43 4.52
C ARG A 8 9.57 6.05 3.04
N LEU A 9 10.40 6.70 2.21
CA LEU A 9 10.54 6.37 0.80
C LEU A 9 11.17 4.98 0.61
N ASP A 10 12.23 4.65 1.34
CA ASP A 10 12.84 3.32 1.33
C ASP A 10 11.83 2.23 1.75
N PHE A 11 11.01 2.52 2.76
CA PHE A 11 9.95 1.62 3.18
C PHE A 11 8.96 1.33 2.05
N VAL A 12 8.45 2.36 1.36
CA VAL A 12 7.54 2.18 0.22
C VAL A 12 8.18 1.31 -0.88
N PHE A 13 9.43 1.61 -1.25
CA PHE A 13 10.17 0.82 -2.24
C PHE A 13 10.41 -0.62 -1.82
N LYS A 14 10.69 -0.85 -0.54
CA LYS A 14 10.82 -2.19 0.03
C LYS A 14 9.51 -2.97 -0.06
N GLN A 15 8.37 -2.33 0.17
CA GLN A 15 7.08 -3.01 0.00
C GLN A 15 6.81 -3.35 -1.46
N ILE A 16 7.10 -2.43 -2.39
CA ILE A 16 6.96 -2.67 -3.83
C ILE A 16 7.82 -3.86 -4.29
N THR A 17 9.11 -3.88 -3.93
CA THR A 17 10.02 -4.98 -4.31
C THR A 17 9.67 -6.30 -3.64
N SER A 18 9.15 -6.28 -2.41
CA SER A 18 8.69 -7.48 -1.71
C SER A 18 7.46 -8.11 -2.36
N THR A 19 6.56 -7.29 -2.91
CA THR A 19 5.35 -7.73 -3.60
C THR A 19 5.65 -8.18 -5.03
N PHE A 20 6.43 -7.40 -5.78
CA PHE A 20 6.73 -7.64 -7.19
C PHE A 20 8.12 -8.28 -7.41
N LYS A 21 8.35 -9.44 -6.80
CA LYS A 21 9.66 -10.14 -6.80
C LYS A 21 10.23 -10.49 -8.18
N ASN A 22 9.37 -10.55 -9.20
CA ASN A 22 9.75 -10.93 -10.56
C ASN A 22 10.17 -9.74 -11.45
N VAL A 23 10.07 -8.51 -10.94
CA VAL A 23 10.50 -7.31 -11.68
C VAL A 23 12.02 -7.26 -11.73
N ASN A 24 12.56 -6.97 -12.93
CA ASN A 24 14.00 -6.83 -13.13
C ASN A 24 14.53 -5.61 -12.32
N PRO A 25 15.66 -5.75 -11.57
CA PRO A 25 16.30 -4.64 -10.85
C PRO A 25 16.51 -3.37 -11.68
N ASP A 26 16.94 -3.47 -12.94
CA ASP A 26 17.17 -2.30 -13.80
C ASP A 26 15.86 -1.54 -14.08
N LYS A 27 14.77 -2.28 -14.26
CA LYS A 27 13.44 -1.69 -14.46
C LYS A 27 12.89 -1.08 -13.18
N PHE A 28 13.17 -1.70 -12.04
CA PHE A 28 12.81 -1.14 -10.75
C PHE A 28 13.57 0.15 -10.48
N GLN A 29 14.88 0.19 -10.75
CA GLN A 29 15.70 1.38 -10.58
C GLN A 29 15.21 2.52 -11.48
N ALA A 30 14.93 2.24 -12.76
CA ALA A 30 14.34 3.22 -13.67
C ALA A 30 12.97 3.74 -13.19
N PHE A 31 12.16 2.89 -12.54
CA PHE A 31 10.89 3.29 -11.93
C PHE A 31 11.10 4.15 -10.67
N ALA A 32 12.07 3.80 -9.82
CA ALA A 32 12.37 4.48 -8.57
C ALA A 32 13.01 5.87 -8.78
N GLU A 33 13.78 6.04 -9.86
CA GLU A 33 14.40 7.31 -10.25
C GLU A 33 13.47 8.21 -11.08
N HIS A 34 12.30 7.70 -11.50
CA HIS A 34 11.37 8.46 -12.32
C HIS A 34 10.70 9.58 -11.51
N GLU A 35 10.74 10.81 -12.01
CA GLU A 35 10.23 12.00 -11.32
C GLU A 35 8.75 11.88 -10.94
N ASP A 36 7.90 11.44 -11.87
CA ASP A 36 6.46 11.23 -11.58
C ASP A 36 6.23 10.19 -10.48
N THR A 37 7.07 9.15 -10.40
CA THR A 37 6.98 8.14 -9.33
C THR A 37 7.27 8.78 -7.99
N LEU A 38 8.40 9.50 -7.90
CA LEU A 38 8.82 10.18 -6.68
C LEU A 38 7.78 11.22 -6.24
N ASN A 39 7.31 12.06 -7.16
CA ASN A 39 6.29 13.07 -6.88
C ASN A 39 5.00 12.45 -6.34
N THR A 40 4.56 11.32 -6.92
CA THR A 40 3.35 10.63 -6.47
C THR A 40 3.54 10.02 -5.07
N ILE A 41 4.73 9.48 -4.78
CA ILE A 41 5.04 8.95 -3.45
C ILE A 41 5.13 10.07 -2.42
N TYR A 42 5.79 11.19 -2.73
CA TYR A 42 5.85 12.33 -1.80
C TYR A 42 4.48 12.97 -1.58
N GLU A 43 3.62 13.06 -2.59
CA GLU A 43 2.23 13.50 -2.40
C GLU A 43 1.44 12.54 -1.50
N PHE A 44 1.76 11.25 -1.51
CA PHE A 44 1.20 10.30 -0.55
C PHE A 44 1.78 10.46 0.85
N LEU A 45 3.10 10.63 0.99
CA LEU A 45 3.76 10.75 2.28
C LEU A 45 3.41 12.07 2.97
N ASP A 46 3.62 13.19 2.29
CA ASP A 46 3.51 14.53 2.88
C ASP A 46 2.20 15.24 2.51
N GLY A 47 1.56 14.82 1.42
CA GLY A 47 0.39 15.47 0.86
C GLY A 47 -0.96 14.86 1.28
N SER A 48 -1.95 15.20 0.47
CA SER A 48 -3.37 14.87 0.71
C SER A 48 -3.75 13.47 0.21
N LEU A 49 -2.89 12.84 -0.57
CA LEU A 49 -3.18 11.55 -1.19
C LEU A 49 -3.20 10.44 -0.14
N LEU A 50 -4.36 9.78 -0.01
CA LEU A 50 -4.57 8.74 1.00
C LEU A 50 -4.13 7.36 0.56
N THR A 51 -4.15 7.08 -0.75
CA THR A 51 -3.91 5.73 -1.26
C THR A 51 -3.08 5.76 -2.53
N LEU A 52 -2.07 4.91 -2.58
CA LEU A 52 -1.28 4.59 -3.76
C LEU A 52 -1.63 3.21 -4.27
N PHE A 53 -1.66 3.06 -5.58
CA PHE A 53 -1.75 1.78 -6.24
C PHE A 53 -0.51 1.57 -7.11
N VAL A 54 0.10 0.40 -6.99
CA VAL A 54 1.23 -0.01 -7.82
C VAL A 54 0.83 -1.26 -8.58
N SER A 55 1.10 -1.25 -9.88
CA SER A 55 0.75 -2.33 -10.80
C SER A 55 1.97 -2.76 -11.58
N GLU A 56 2.02 -4.04 -11.95
CA GLU A 56 3.03 -4.58 -12.83
C GLU A 56 2.40 -5.00 -14.16
N SER A 57 3.02 -4.59 -15.27
CA SER A 57 2.65 -5.03 -16.61
C SER A 57 3.89 -5.27 -17.47
N ARG A 58 4.12 -6.53 -17.85
CA ARG A 58 5.23 -6.97 -18.73
C ARG A 58 6.62 -6.58 -18.19
N GLY A 59 6.78 -6.70 -16.88
CA GLY A 59 7.94 -6.36 -16.08
C GLY A 59 8.09 -4.87 -15.78
N ASN A 60 7.16 -4.00 -16.21
CA ASN A 60 7.23 -2.57 -15.92
C ASN A 60 6.26 -2.23 -14.78
N LEU A 61 6.73 -1.43 -13.83
CA LEU A 61 5.92 -0.92 -12.73
C LEU A 61 5.27 0.41 -13.12
N SER A 62 4.05 0.62 -12.64
CA SER A 62 3.36 1.91 -12.72
C SER A 62 2.70 2.25 -11.40
N ILE A 63 2.67 3.53 -11.04
CA ILE A 63 2.06 4.04 -9.82
C ILE A 63 0.91 4.98 -10.16
N THR A 64 -0.21 4.87 -9.44
CA THR A 64 -1.39 5.71 -9.63
C THR A 64 -2.05 6.04 -8.29
N SER A 65 -2.66 7.22 -8.21
CA SER A 65 -3.53 7.62 -7.07
C SER A 65 -4.96 7.09 -7.21
N SER A 66 -5.33 6.65 -8.41
CA SER A 66 -6.65 6.11 -8.70
C SER A 66 -6.64 4.58 -8.67
N PRO A 67 -7.74 3.94 -8.26
CA PRO A 67 -7.87 2.49 -8.28
C PRO A 67 -7.65 1.93 -9.70
N PRO A 68 -7.03 0.74 -9.84
CA PRO A 68 -6.84 0.11 -11.14
C PRO A 68 -8.19 -0.19 -11.79
N SER A 69 -8.30 0.09 -13.09
CA SER A 69 -9.52 -0.17 -13.88
C SER A 69 -9.76 -1.66 -14.15
N SER A 70 -8.75 -2.49 -13.92
CA SER A 70 -8.81 -3.94 -14.07
C SER A 70 -7.99 -4.61 -12.98
N LEU A 71 -8.54 -5.69 -12.40
CA LEU A 71 -7.87 -6.49 -11.36
C LEU A 71 -7.32 -7.81 -11.90
N LYS A 72 -7.12 -7.95 -13.21
CA LYS A 72 -6.65 -9.22 -13.81
C LYS A 72 -5.24 -9.63 -13.37
N SER A 73 -4.51 -8.72 -12.74
CA SER A 73 -3.15 -8.88 -12.27
C SER A 73 -3.07 -8.58 -10.77
N LEU A 74 -1.93 -8.88 -10.17
CA LEU A 74 -1.61 -8.44 -8.82
C LEU A 74 -1.38 -6.93 -8.81
N HIS A 75 -2.02 -6.23 -7.88
CA HIS A 75 -1.78 -4.82 -7.58
C HIS A 75 -1.44 -4.69 -6.10
N LEU A 76 -0.47 -3.85 -5.77
CA LEU A 76 -0.19 -3.44 -4.40
C LEU A 76 -0.95 -2.14 -4.15
N PHE A 77 -1.56 -1.99 -2.98
CA PHE A 77 -2.00 -0.70 -2.49
C PHE A 77 -1.33 -0.37 -1.15
N LEU A 78 -1.02 0.92 -0.98
CA LEU A 78 -0.58 1.49 0.29
C LEU A 78 -1.58 2.58 0.67
N THR A 79 -2.06 2.61 1.91
CA THR A 79 -3.07 3.57 2.35
C THR A 79 -2.78 4.13 3.73
N LYS A 80 -3.14 5.40 3.93
CA LYS A 80 -3.10 6.09 5.22
C LYS A 80 -4.49 6.00 5.87
N PRO A 81 -4.63 5.40 7.06
CA PRO A 81 -5.90 5.37 7.79
C PRO A 81 -6.40 6.77 8.13
N GLU A 82 -5.47 7.69 8.39
CA GLU A 82 -5.75 9.08 8.75
C GLU A 82 -5.31 10.03 7.63
N PRO A 83 -6.10 11.09 7.35
CA PRO A 83 -5.77 12.09 6.33
C PRO A 83 -4.73 13.09 6.84
N LYS A 84 -3.54 12.60 7.19
CA LYS A 84 -2.40 13.39 7.69
C LYS A 84 -1.11 13.01 6.96
N PRO A 85 -0.07 13.86 7.03
CA PRO A 85 1.28 13.49 6.63
C PRO A 85 1.80 12.30 7.44
N VAL A 86 2.56 11.42 6.78
CA VAL A 86 3.21 10.27 7.42
C VAL A 86 4.40 10.75 8.23
N SER A 87 4.46 10.34 9.50
CA SER A 87 5.54 10.69 10.41
C SER A 87 6.83 9.95 10.11
N ASP A 88 7.97 10.59 10.41
CA ASP A 88 9.31 10.02 10.18
C ASP A 88 9.63 8.83 11.08
N GLU A 89 9.02 8.76 12.27
CA GLU A 89 9.24 7.67 13.23
C GLU A 89 8.17 6.57 13.15
N GLY A 90 6.91 6.94 12.84
CA GLY A 90 5.74 6.07 12.91
C GLY A 90 5.27 5.48 11.58
N TYR A 91 5.97 5.74 10.47
CA TYR A 91 5.54 5.36 9.11
C TYR A 91 5.13 3.89 8.94
N ARG A 92 5.72 2.97 9.72
CA ARG A 92 5.44 1.53 9.64
C ARG A 92 4.04 1.15 10.12
N GLU A 93 3.49 1.92 11.05
CA GLU A 93 2.17 1.71 11.64
C GLU A 93 1.12 2.58 10.95
N GLU A 94 1.54 3.75 10.45
CA GLU A 94 0.67 4.70 9.76
C GLU A 94 0.39 4.34 8.30
N ILE A 95 1.25 3.53 7.67
CA ILE A 95 1.04 3.02 6.32
C ILE A 95 0.52 1.59 6.39
N LEU A 96 -0.74 1.41 6.02
CA LEU A 96 -1.30 0.09 5.77
C LEU A 96 -0.98 -0.34 4.35
N GLN A 97 -0.69 -1.63 4.17
CA GLN A 97 -0.47 -2.22 2.86
C GLN A 97 -1.39 -3.41 2.64
N GLY A 98 -1.72 -3.66 1.38
CA GLY A 98 -2.39 -4.87 0.96
C GLY A 98 -2.31 -5.08 -0.54
N ASP A 99 -2.77 -6.22 -0.99
CA ASP A 99 -2.79 -6.58 -2.40
C ASP A 99 -4.23 -6.72 -2.92
N LEU A 100 -4.39 -6.45 -4.22
CA LEU A 100 -5.61 -6.69 -4.97
C LEU A 100 -5.31 -7.67 -6.10
N THR A 101 -6.05 -8.77 -6.10
CA THR A 101 -5.97 -9.85 -7.10
C THR A 101 -7.28 -9.95 -7.88
N ALA A 102 -7.32 -10.82 -8.90
CA ALA A 102 -8.49 -10.99 -9.76
C ALA A 102 -9.76 -11.44 -9.02
N ASP A 103 -9.58 -12.09 -7.87
CA ASP A 103 -10.60 -12.57 -6.96
C ASP A 103 -10.88 -11.61 -5.80
N ALA A 104 -10.50 -10.33 -5.88
CA ALA A 104 -10.63 -9.37 -4.77
C ALA A 104 -12.01 -9.34 -4.10
N MET A 105 -13.11 -9.51 -4.86
CA MET A 105 -14.46 -9.57 -4.30
C MET A 105 -14.70 -10.84 -3.48
N GLU A 106 -14.22 -11.99 -3.95
CA GLU A 106 -14.29 -13.25 -3.23
C GLU A 106 -13.38 -13.21 -2.00
N HIS A 107 -12.17 -12.66 -2.16
CA HIS A 107 -11.24 -12.44 -1.05
C HIS A 107 -11.87 -11.55 0.03
N MET A 108 -12.49 -10.43 -0.35
CA MET A 108 -13.21 -9.56 0.60
C MET A 108 -14.32 -10.32 1.34
N ALA A 109 -15.14 -11.11 0.62
CA ALA A 109 -16.22 -11.88 1.23
C ALA A 109 -15.68 -12.92 2.22
N ARG A 110 -14.59 -13.61 1.87
CA ARG A 110 -13.92 -14.56 2.76
C ARG A 110 -13.35 -13.86 4.00
N VAL A 111 -12.62 -12.76 3.83
CA VAL A 111 -12.05 -12.00 4.96
C VAL A 111 -13.15 -11.48 5.90
N ALA A 112 -14.28 -11.01 5.35
CA ALA A 112 -15.42 -10.57 6.15
C ALA A 112 -15.98 -11.70 7.04
N ILE A 113 -16.13 -12.91 6.50
CA ILE A 113 -16.72 -14.05 7.21
C ILE A 113 -15.71 -14.77 8.11
N GLU A 114 -14.47 -14.95 7.65
CA GLU A 114 -13.48 -15.80 8.30
C GLU A 114 -12.62 -15.02 9.30
N VAL A 115 -12.42 -13.71 9.10
CA VAL A 115 -11.57 -12.87 9.95
C VAL A 115 -12.40 -11.89 10.76
N TYR A 116 -13.16 -11.02 10.10
CA TYR A 116 -13.86 -9.94 10.80
C TYR A 116 -15.05 -10.43 11.61
N LEU A 117 -15.86 -11.34 11.09
CA LEU A 117 -17.03 -11.84 11.82
C LEU A 117 -16.63 -12.47 13.17
N PRO A 118 -15.63 -13.38 13.28
CA PRO A 118 -15.17 -13.88 14.57
C PRO A 118 -14.61 -12.79 15.50
N LEU A 119 -13.88 -11.81 14.95
CA LEU A 119 -13.37 -10.69 15.74
C LEU A 119 -14.49 -9.86 16.36
N LEU A 120 -15.57 -9.64 15.61
CA LEU A 120 -16.74 -8.89 16.05
C LEU A 120 -17.65 -9.70 17.00
N THR A 121 -17.81 -11.02 16.79
CA THR A 121 -18.80 -11.84 17.52
C THR A 121 -18.24 -12.57 18.74
N ASN A 122 -16.93 -12.59 18.93
CA ASN A 122 -16.32 -13.19 20.11
C ASN A 122 -16.70 -12.39 21.36
N GLU A 123 -17.43 -13.02 22.29
CA GLU A 123 -17.91 -12.42 23.54
C GLU A 123 -16.78 -11.79 24.37
N VAL A 124 -15.57 -12.36 24.33
CA VAL A 124 -14.39 -11.81 25.03
C VAL A 124 -13.95 -10.46 24.44
N ASN A 125 -14.09 -10.29 23.12
CA ASN A 125 -13.77 -9.03 22.45
C ASN A 125 -14.86 -7.97 22.67
N GLN A 126 -16.09 -8.41 23.00
CA GLN A 126 -17.25 -7.54 23.23
C GLN A 126 -17.34 -7.03 24.67
N ASP A 127 -16.59 -7.60 25.61
CA ASP A 127 -16.63 -7.22 27.03
C ASP A 127 -16.25 -5.74 27.28
N GLN A 128 -15.48 -5.13 26.37
CA GLN A 128 -15.15 -3.70 26.39
C GLN A 128 -15.98 -2.84 25.43
N TRP A 129 -16.91 -3.45 24.70
CA TRP A 129 -17.82 -2.76 23.79
C TRP A 129 -19.14 -2.51 24.51
N SER A 130 -19.10 -1.69 25.56
CA SER A 130 -20.30 -1.09 26.13
C SER A 130 -20.83 -0.02 25.16
N GLU A 131 -22.11 -0.09 24.77
CA GLU A 131 -22.79 1.04 24.10
C GLU A 131 -22.56 2.38 24.81
#